data_AF-K8MPL0-F1
#
_entry.id   AF-K8MPL0-F1
#
_cell.length_a   1.000
_cell.length_b   1.000
_cell.length_c   1.000
_cell.angle_alpha   90.00
_cell.angle_beta   90.00
_cell.angle_gamma   90.00
#
_symmetry.space_group_name_H-M   'P 1'
#
loop_
_entity.id
_entity.type
_entity.pdbx_description
1 polymer ?
#
loop_
_entity_poly.entity_id
_entity_poly.type
_entity_poly.pdbx_seq_one_letter_code
_entity_poly.pdbx_strand_id
1 'polypeptide(L)'
;MSIARIKLVEARSSNNHIKIMFKNGKIKTIRIHCKVFPLFCKNCQQSQTELFLHNGSRYGQVGSISCEFCGVSIAIVDNDNIVDSIKVNDESCSFEKLYLLSADYIEWFQEWYGITLAPESFFEGWTNWITVDQLREQIETLTDIETDGQARYQTDEKFNPLPPDINRWINLLEKSTVPLPDYVSKIGEVYAKTLWMGQNEQSAICSLP
;
A
#
# COMPACT_ATOMS: atom_id res chain seq x y z
N MET A 1 5.10 17.71 15.28
CA MET A 1 5.71 16.39 15.51
C MET A 1 4.68 15.54 16.22
N SER A 2 3.93 14.75 15.46
CA SER A 2 2.97 13.83 16.06
C SER A 2 2.70 12.65 15.13
N ILE A 3 2.57 11.49 15.77
CA ILE A 3 2.11 10.25 15.19
C ILE A 3 1.08 9.65 16.13
N ALA A 4 0.03 9.05 15.59
CA ALA A 4 -1.01 8.42 16.39
C ALA A 4 -1.32 7.03 15.84
N ARG A 5 -1.57 6.07 16.74
CA ARG A 5 -2.20 4.81 16.34
C ARG A 5 -3.62 5.07 15.90
N ILE A 6 -4.03 4.41 14.82
CA ILE A 6 -5.40 4.44 14.32
C ILE A 6 -5.86 3.02 13.99
N LYS A 7 -7.13 2.74 14.26
CA LYS A 7 -7.70 1.45 13.93
C LYS A 7 -7.84 1.31 12.42
N LEU A 8 -7.79 0.08 11.91
CA LEU A 8 -7.95 -0.19 10.48
C LEU A 8 -9.28 0.35 9.91
N VAL A 9 -10.36 0.34 10.72
CA VAL A 9 -11.66 0.89 10.32
C VAL A 9 -11.60 2.41 10.14
N GLU A 10 -10.88 3.10 11.03
CA GLU A 10 -10.69 4.56 10.97
C GLU A 10 -9.76 4.96 9.83
N ALA A 11 -8.76 4.12 9.51
CA ALA A 11 -7.85 4.34 8.40
C ALA A 11 -8.55 4.41 7.02
N ARG A 12 -9.78 3.88 6.89
CA ARG A 12 -10.56 3.95 5.63
C ARG A 12 -10.89 5.38 5.20
N SER A 13 -10.87 6.35 6.11
CA SER A 13 -11.08 7.77 5.79
C SER A 13 -9.77 8.56 5.66
N SER A 14 -8.62 7.89 5.75
CA SER A 14 -7.30 8.51 5.77
C SER A 14 -6.44 7.98 4.63
N ASN A 15 -6.58 8.63 3.47
CA ASN A 15 -5.92 8.20 2.24
C ASN A 15 -4.50 8.76 2.11
N ASN A 16 -3.65 7.97 1.47
CA ASN A 16 -2.36 8.39 0.98
C ASN A 16 -2.53 9.16 -0.33
N HIS A 17 -1.59 10.07 -0.60
CA HIS A 17 -1.67 10.96 -1.75
C HIS A 17 -0.52 10.72 -2.72
N ILE A 18 -0.80 10.98 -3.99
CA ILE A 18 0.15 10.88 -5.08
C ILE A 18 0.07 12.12 -5.96
N LYS A 19 1.22 12.50 -6.54
CA LYS A 19 1.37 13.52 -7.57
C LYS A 19 2.19 12.95 -8.72
N ILE A 20 1.76 13.16 -9.95
CA ILE A 20 2.41 12.59 -11.13
C ILE A 20 3.04 13.74 -11.94
N MET A 21 4.28 13.54 -12.39
CA MET A 21 5.00 14.49 -13.25
C MET A 21 4.96 13.99 -14.69
N PHE A 22 4.40 14.78 -15.60
CA PHE A 22 4.40 14.48 -17.03
C PHE A 22 5.51 15.24 -17.77
N LYS A 23 6.25 14.56 -18.65
CA LYS A 23 7.20 15.20 -19.58
C LYS A 23 6.98 14.65 -20.97
N ASN A 24 6.69 15.53 -21.92
CA ASN A 24 6.34 15.17 -23.30
C ASN A 24 5.17 14.16 -23.35
N GLY A 25 4.15 14.36 -22.52
CA GLY A 25 2.98 13.48 -22.42
C GLY A 25 3.23 12.10 -21.78
N LYS A 26 4.45 11.81 -21.31
CA LYS A 26 4.78 10.55 -20.59
C LYS A 26 4.99 10.78 -19.11
N ILE A 27 4.81 9.74 -18.29
CA ILE A 27 5.05 9.85 -16.85
C ILE A 27 6.56 9.85 -16.63
N LYS A 28 7.09 10.96 -16.12
CA LYS A 28 8.52 11.06 -15.81
C LYS A 28 8.84 10.46 -14.45
N THR A 29 8.00 10.74 -13.47
CA THR A 29 8.19 10.36 -12.07
C THR A 29 6.90 10.61 -11.30
N ILE A 30 6.81 10.06 -10.10
CA ILE A 30 5.73 10.31 -9.16
C ILE A 30 6.28 10.80 -7.82
N ARG A 31 5.42 11.41 -7.01
CA ARG A 31 5.69 11.70 -5.60
C ARG A 31 4.57 11.13 -4.76
N ILE A 32 4.94 10.47 -3.68
CA ILE A 32 4.02 9.88 -2.73
C ILE A 32 4.09 10.71 -1.46
N HIS A 33 2.93 11.03 -0.90
CA HIS A 33 2.81 11.68 0.40
C HIS A 33 1.91 10.83 1.28
N CYS A 34 2.57 10.03 2.12
CA CYS A 34 1.89 9.08 3.00
C CYS A 34 1.39 9.76 4.27
N LYS A 35 0.09 9.60 4.49
CA LYS A 35 -0.59 10.04 5.71
C LYS A 35 -0.78 8.88 6.68
N VAL A 36 -0.95 7.66 6.16
CA VAL A 36 -1.16 6.45 6.96
C VAL A 36 -0.21 5.36 6.50
N PHE A 37 0.47 4.71 7.44
CA PHE A 37 1.41 3.63 7.16
C PHE A 37 1.51 2.62 8.31
N PRO A 38 1.93 1.37 8.02
CA PRO A 38 2.31 0.40 9.03
C PRO A 38 3.66 0.74 9.68
N LEU A 39 3.90 0.18 10.85
CA LEU A 39 5.20 0.21 11.53
C LEU A 39 5.59 -1.19 12.00
N PHE A 40 6.88 -1.39 12.23
CA PHE A 40 7.42 -2.58 12.86
C PHE A 40 8.35 -2.19 14.00
N CYS A 41 8.63 -3.13 14.90
CA CYS A 41 9.61 -2.93 15.96
C CYS A 41 10.91 -3.63 15.61
N LYS A 42 11.99 -2.87 15.43
CA LYS A 42 13.34 -3.44 15.21
C LYS A 42 13.85 -4.30 16.37
N ASN A 43 13.33 -4.11 17.58
CA ASN A 43 13.78 -4.89 18.75
C ASN A 43 13.19 -6.30 18.76
N CYS A 44 11.87 -6.45 18.64
CA CYS A 44 11.21 -7.77 18.63
C CYS A 44 10.88 -8.30 17.23
N GLN A 45 11.20 -7.55 16.18
CA GLN A 45 10.91 -7.86 14.76
C GLN A 45 9.43 -8.06 14.45
N GLN A 46 8.53 -7.63 15.34
CA GLN A 46 7.08 -7.75 15.13
C GLN A 46 6.52 -6.52 14.40
N SER A 47 5.70 -6.78 13.38
CA SER A 47 4.83 -5.77 12.77
C SER A 47 3.76 -5.33 13.77
N GLN A 48 3.50 -4.03 13.86
CA GLN A 48 2.40 -3.50 14.67
C GLN A 48 1.06 -3.84 14.02
N THR A 49 0.08 -4.24 14.83
CA THR A 49 -1.25 -4.67 14.40
C THR A 49 -2.14 -3.55 13.88
N GLU A 50 -1.90 -2.32 14.35
CA GLU A 50 -2.61 -1.11 13.94
C GLU A 50 -1.79 -0.30 12.92
N LEU A 51 -2.48 0.64 12.24
CA LEU A 51 -1.86 1.61 11.36
C LEU A 51 -1.52 2.89 12.13
N PHE A 52 -0.67 3.71 11.54
CA PHE A 52 -0.21 4.96 12.16
C PHE A 52 -0.51 6.15 11.27
N LEU A 53 -1.16 7.15 11.87
CA LEU A 53 -1.47 8.43 11.26
C LEU A 53 -0.31 9.40 11.49
N HIS A 54 0.25 9.92 10.40
CA HIS A 54 1.21 11.00 10.40
C HIS A 54 0.49 12.35 10.52
N ASN A 55 0.77 13.09 11.59
CA ASN A 55 0.15 14.39 11.89
C ASN A 55 1.15 15.55 11.84
N GLY A 56 2.33 15.33 11.24
CA GLY A 56 3.34 16.34 11.00
C GLY A 56 4.67 16.05 11.67
N SER A 57 5.74 16.44 11.01
CA SER A 57 7.13 16.35 11.47
C SER A 57 7.74 17.73 11.69
N ARG A 58 8.96 17.77 12.22
CA ARG A 58 9.78 18.98 12.30
C ARG A 58 11.23 18.59 12.06
N TYR A 59 11.82 19.09 10.98
CA TYR A 59 13.18 18.71 10.58
C TYR A 59 13.34 17.20 10.41
N GLY A 60 12.33 16.56 9.79
CA GLY A 60 12.29 15.10 9.62
C GLY A 60 11.84 14.31 10.85
N GLN A 61 11.79 14.92 12.05
CA GLN A 61 11.39 14.19 13.26
C GLN A 61 9.88 14.11 13.37
N VAL A 62 9.33 12.89 13.30
CA VAL A 62 7.88 12.65 13.42
C VAL A 62 7.49 12.49 14.89
N GLY A 63 8.21 11.62 15.61
CA GLY A 63 7.96 11.30 17.00
C GLY A 63 8.33 9.85 17.34
N SER A 64 7.81 9.35 18.44
CA SER A 64 8.01 7.96 18.85
C SER A 64 6.73 7.33 19.40
N ILE A 65 6.61 6.02 19.25
CA ILE A 65 5.52 5.22 19.83
C ILE A 65 6.09 3.99 20.53
N SER A 66 5.50 3.58 21.65
CA SER A 66 5.88 2.31 22.28
C SER A 66 5.47 1.13 21.39
N CYS A 67 6.30 0.10 21.30
CA CYS A 67 5.93 -1.18 20.68
C CYS A 67 4.85 -1.87 21.50
N GLU A 68 3.79 -2.37 20.87
CA GLU A 68 2.72 -3.09 21.58
C GLU A 68 3.10 -4.47 22.10
N PHE A 69 4.20 -5.06 21.61
CA PHE A 69 4.64 -6.41 22.01
C PHE A 69 5.75 -6.40 23.06
N CYS A 70 6.76 -5.54 22.89
CA CYS A 70 7.93 -5.51 23.79
C CYS A 70 8.08 -4.20 24.56
N GLY A 71 7.19 -3.22 24.36
CA GLY A 71 7.20 -1.94 25.08
C GLY A 71 8.31 -0.97 24.67
N VAL A 72 9.31 -1.41 23.89
CA VAL A 72 10.43 -0.55 23.45
C VAL A 72 9.93 0.56 22.54
N SER A 73 10.47 1.78 22.74
CA SER A 73 10.16 2.95 21.91
C SER A 73 10.65 2.75 20.47
N ILE A 74 9.75 3.01 19.52
CA ILE A 74 10.02 3.03 18.08
C ILE A 74 10.13 4.49 17.68
N ALA A 75 11.32 4.94 17.29
CA ALA A 75 11.55 6.28 16.78
C ALA A 75 11.28 6.33 15.27
N ILE A 76 10.52 7.34 14.83
CA ILE A 76 10.14 7.54 13.44
C ILE A 76 10.67 8.88 12.93
N VAL A 77 11.33 8.81 11.78
CA VAL A 77 11.84 9.97 11.01
C VAL A 77 11.27 9.88 9.60
N ASP A 78 10.96 11.01 8.98
CA ASP A 78 10.51 11.15 7.59
C ASP A 78 11.44 12.09 6.78
N ASN A 79 11.06 12.35 5.53
CA ASN A 79 11.74 13.32 4.65
C ASN A 79 11.12 14.74 4.73
N ASP A 80 10.64 15.13 5.91
CA ASP A 80 10.11 16.45 6.26
C ASP A 80 8.87 16.85 5.44
N ASN A 81 9.05 17.48 4.28
CA ASN A 81 7.95 18.09 3.52
C ASN A 81 7.11 17.07 2.73
N ILE A 82 7.70 15.95 2.31
CA ILE A 82 7.02 14.90 1.55
C ILE A 82 7.36 13.56 2.18
N VAL A 83 6.32 12.87 2.66
CA VAL A 83 6.49 11.57 3.32
C VAL A 83 6.45 10.46 2.26
N ASP A 84 7.53 10.34 1.49
CA ASP A 84 7.74 9.29 0.48
C ASP A 84 8.45 8.03 1.04
N SER A 85 8.98 8.17 2.25
CA SER A 85 9.65 7.13 3.01
C SER A 85 9.66 7.49 4.49
N ILE A 86 9.90 6.48 5.31
CA ILE A 86 10.18 6.65 6.74
C ILE A 86 11.46 5.90 7.10
N LYS A 87 12.06 6.29 8.22
CA LYS A 87 13.06 5.49 8.92
C LYS A 87 12.51 5.06 10.27
N VAL A 88 12.57 3.76 10.52
CA VAL A 88 12.16 3.12 11.77
C VAL A 88 13.42 2.61 12.45
N ASN A 89 13.87 3.30 13.51
CA ASN A 89 15.13 2.99 14.21
C ASN A 89 16.31 2.77 13.23
N ASP A 90 16.51 3.74 12.33
CA ASP A 90 17.53 3.80 11.25
C ASP A 90 17.33 2.85 10.06
N GLU A 91 16.32 1.98 10.08
CA GLU A 91 15.96 1.16 8.92
C GLU A 91 15.02 1.95 8.00
N SER A 92 15.43 2.18 6.76
CA SER A 92 14.64 2.97 5.79
C SER A 92 13.63 2.10 5.07
N CYS A 93 12.39 2.60 4.97
CA CYS A 93 11.30 2.01 4.22
C CYS A 93 10.82 3.01 3.16
N SER A 94 10.90 2.61 1.88
CA SER A 94 10.38 3.37 0.76
C SER A 94 8.91 2.98 0.50
N PHE A 95 8.01 3.97 0.51
CA PHE A 95 6.60 3.70 0.23
C PHE A 95 6.33 3.35 -1.23
N GLU A 96 7.16 3.84 -2.16
CA GLU A 96 7.11 3.46 -3.57
C GLU A 96 7.19 1.93 -3.74
N LYS A 97 8.17 1.32 -3.08
CA LYS A 97 8.37 -0.14 -3.09
C LYS A 97 7.33 -0.88 -2.26
N LEU A 98 7.06 -0.41 -1.05
CA LEU A 98 6.12 -1.08 -0.14
C LEU A 98 4.71 -1.12 -0.72
N TYR A 99 4.30 -0.08 -1.44
CA TYR A 99 2.94 0.07 -1.95
C TYR A 99 2.78 -0.27 -3.43
N LEU A 100 3.87 -0.71 -4.10
CA LEU A 100 3.89 -0.95 -5.55
C LEU A 100 3.31 0.24 -6.32
N LEU A 101 3.68 1.43 -5.88
CA LEU A 101 3.18 2.68 -6.42
C LEU A 101 4.38 3.35 -7.05
N SER A 102 4.63 3.09 -8.34
CA SER A 102 5.73 3.65 -9.13
C SER A 102 5.20 4.16 -10.48
N ALA A 103 6.04 4.86 -11.24
CA ALA A 103 5.68 5.29 -12.58
C ALA A 103 5.34 4.08 -13.48
N ASP A 104 6.14 3.02 -13.42
CA ASP A 104 6.00 1.83 -14.27
C ASP A 104 4.61 1.19 -14.16
N TYR A 105 4.11 0.99 -12.94
CA TYR A 105 2.78 0.42 -12.72
C TYR A 105 1.66 1.25 -13.37
N ILE A 106 1.80 2.57 -13.34
CA ILE A 106 0.83 3.49 -13.94
C ILE A 106 0.99 3.53 -15.47
N GLU A 107 2.22 3.51 -15.97
CA GLU A 107 2.51 3.50 -17.41
C GLU A 107 2.00 2.23 -18.09
N TRP A 108 2.10 1.07 -17.45
CA TRP A 108 1.54 -0.18 -17.99
C TRP A 108 0.04 -0.10 -18.24
N PHE A 109 -0.72 0.59 -17.38
CA PHE A 109 -2.14 0.80 -17.68
C PHE A 109 -2.33 1.63 -18.95
N GLN A 110 -1.59 2.73 -19.10
CA GLN A 110 -1.70 3.57 -20.30
C GLN A 110 -1.30 2.80 -21.57
N GLU A 111 -0.23 2.02 -21.51
CA GLU A 111 0.28 1.28 -22.67
C GLU A 111 -0.61 0.10 -23.05
N TRP A 112 -1.07 -0.70 -22.06
CA TRP A 112 -1.72 -1.98 -22.34
C TRP A 112 -3.22 -1.86 -22.53
N TYR A 113 -3.84 -0.88 -21.90
CA TYR A 113 -5.27 -0.61 -22.03
C TYR A 113 -5.55 0.58 -22.96
N GLY A 114 -4.51 1.27 -23.46
CA GLY A 114 -4.66 2.42 -24.35
C GLY A 114 -5.35 3.62 -23.69
N ILE A 115 -5.31 3.70 -22.35
CA ILE A 115 -5.93 4.79 -21.59
C ILE A 115 -4.96 5.97 -21.46
N THR A 116 -5.49 7.17 -21.26
CA THR A 116 -4.69 8.36 -20.96
C THR A 116 -5.10 8.93 -19.61
N LEU A 117 -4.15 8.98 -18.66
CA LEU A 117 -4.39 9.57 -17.34
C LEU A 117 -4.06 11.06 -17.30
N ALA A 118 -3.25 11.54 -18.25
CA ALA A 118 -3.00 12.96 -18.44
C ALA A 118 -4.24 13.64 -19.05
N PRO A 119 -4.69 14.79 -18.52
CA PRO A 119 -5.57 15.67 -19.29
C PRO A 119 -4.90 16.04 -20.62
N GLU A 120 -5.69 16.19 -21.70
CA GLU A 120 -5.17 16.53 -23.06
C GLU A 120 -4.26 17.78 -23.07
N SER A 121 -4.37 18.65 -22.06
CA SER A 121 -3.59 19.86 -21.89
C SER A 121 -2.22 19.68 -21.19
N PHE A 122 -1.91 18.51 -20.63
CA PHE A 122 -0.68 18.28 -19.85
C PHE A 122 0.45 17.68 -20.71
N PHE A 123 1.09 18.52 -21.53
CA PHE A 123 2.32 18.13 -22.23
C PHE A 123 3.54 18.12 -21.30
N GLU A 124 3.59 19.06 -20.35
CA GLU A 124 4.58 19.13 -19.28
C GLU A 124 3.92 19.65 -17.98
N GLY A 125 4.23 19.04 -16.84
CA GLY A 125 3.84 19.57 -15.54
C GLY A 125 3.49 18.51 -14.49
N TRP A 126 3.38 18.96 -13.24
CA TRP A 126 2.86 18.12 -12.16
C TRP A 126 1.33 18.20 -12.11
N THR A 127 0.66 17.07 -11.87
CA THR A 127 -0.77 17.04 -11.52
C THR A 127 -1.03 17.76 -10.20
N ASN A 128 -2.29 17.99 -9.84
CA ASN A 128 -2.60 18.23 -8.43
C ASN A 128 -2.35 16.97 -7.60
N TRP A 129 -2.22 17.13 -6.28
CA TRP A 129 -2.29 15.98 -5.38
C TRP A 129 -3.66 15.34 -5.48
N ILE A 130 -3.69 14.04 -5.70
CA ILE A 130 -4.89 13.19 -5.66
C ILE A 130 -4.66 12.07 -4.66
N THR A 131 -5.72 11.45 -4.16
CA THR A 131 -5.60 10.24 -3.35
C THR A 131 -5.24 9.04 -4.22
N VAL A 132 -4.65 8.01 -3.62
CA VAL A 132 -4.43 6.72 -4.31
C VAL A 132 -5.76 6.11 -4.77
N ASP A 133 -6.83 6.25 -3.99
CA ASP A 133 -8.17 5.82 -4.40
C ASP A 133 -8.68 6.58 -5.63
N GLN A 134 -8.47 7.89 -5.73
CA GLN A 134 -8.88 8.67 -6.90
C GLN A 134 -8.15 8.20 -8.16
N LEU A 135 -6.85 7.91 -8.06
CA LEU A 135 -6.08 7.33 -9.16
C LEU A 135 -6.65 5.97 -9.57
N ARG A 136 -6.89 5.09 -8.59
CA ARG A 136 -7.49 3.76 -8.79
C ARG A 136 -8.86 3.87 -9.49
N GLU A 137 -9.77 4.70 -8.96
CA GLU A 137 -11.13 4.89 -9.50
C GLU A 137 -11.10 5.41 -10.94
N GLN A 138 -10.17 6.32 -11.24
CA GLN A 138 -9.97 6.79 -12.60
C GLN A 138 -9.55 5.67 -13.54
N ILE A 139 -8.60 4.81 -13.12
CA ILE A 139 -8.14 3.67 -13.93
C ILE A 139 -9.26 2.63 -14.09
N GLU A 140 -9.96 2.26 -13.03
CA GLU A 140 -11.10 1.33 -13.09
C GLU A 140 -12.17 1.83 -14.06
N THR A 141 -12.52 3.12 -14.00
CA THR A 141 -13.49 3.73 -14.92
C THR A 141 -13.03 3.68 -16.38
N LEU A 142 -11.73 3.79 -16.63
CA LEU A 142 -11.17 3.79 -17.99
C LEU A 142 -10.91 2.37 -18.54
N THR A 143 -10.87 1.36 -17.68
CA THR A 143 -10.47 -0.01 -18.03
C THR A 143 -11.57 -1.05 -17.81
N ASP A 144 -12.67 -0.67 -17.16
CA ASP A 144 -13.75 -1.56 -16.70
C ASP A 144 -13.26 -2.73 -15.81
N ILE A 145 -12.12 -2.56 -15.14
CA ILE A 145 -11.62 -3.57 -14.18
C ILE A 145 -12.38 -3.46 -12.86
N GLU A 146 -13.00 -4.55 -12.44
CA GLU A 146 -13.66 -4.65 -11.14
C GLU A 146 -12.68 -5.12 -10.04
N THR A 147 -12.65 -4.37 -8.94
CA THR A 147 -11.82 -4.69 -7.77
C THR A 147 -12.65 -5.16 -6.57
N ASP A 148 -12.04 -6.00 -5.74
CA ASP A 148 -12.57 -6.41 -4.44
C ASP A 148 -12.06 -5.46 -3.34
N GLY A 149 -12.94 -4.60 -2.85
CA GLY A 149 -12.64 -3.66 -1.77
C GLY A 149 -12.30 -4.30 -0.41
N GLN A 150 -12.44 -5.63 -0.26
CA GLN A 150 -12.07 -6.38 0.94
C GLN A 150 -10.74 -7.15 0.81
N ALA A 151 -10.13 -7.17 -0.38
CA ALA A 151 -8.86 -7.84 -0.60
C ALA A 151 -7.77 -7.25 0.32
N ARG A 152 -6.86 -8.13 0.78
CA ARG A 152 -5.74 -7.75 1.64
C ARG A 152 -4.46 -8.34 1.08
N TYR A 153 -3.39 -7.56 1.14
CA TYR A 153 -2.09 -7.94 0.58
C TYR A 153 -0.97 -7.73 1.58
N GLN A 154 0.12 -8.44 1.34
CA GLN A 154 1.39 -8.33 2.03
C GLN A 154 2.49 -8.17 0.98
N THR A 155 3.27 -7.12 1.11
CA THR A 155 4.45 -6.83 0.25
C THR A 155 5.76 -6.93 1.02
N ASP A 156 5.70 -6.83 2.35
CA ASP A 156 6.81 -7.04 3.28
C ASP A 156 6.24 -7.58 4.60
N GLU A 157 6.87 -8.60 5.18
CA GLU A 157 6.44 -9.22 6.43
C GLU A 157 6.47 -8.27 7.63
N LYS A 158 7.39 -7.31 7.61
CA LYS A 158 7.54 -6.31 8.68
C LYS A 158 6.42 -5.27 8.65
N PHE A 159 5.78 -5.04 7.50
CA PHE A 159 4.91 -3.88 7.29
C PHE A 159 3.47 -4.32 6.99
N ASN A 160 2.83 -4.96 7.98
CA ASN A 160 1.47 -5.50 7.88
C ASN A 160 0.64 -5.12 9.13
N PRO A 161 -0.56 -4.52 9.02
CA PRO A 161 -1.39 -4.39 7.82
C PRO A 161 -1.00 -3.25 6.87
N LEU A 162 -1.22 -3.43 5.57
CA LEU A 162 -1.18 -2.32 4.62
C LEU A 162 -2.42 -1.40 4.76
N PRO A 163 -2.32 -0.11 4.43
CA PRO A 163 -3.47 0.80 4.43
C PRO A 163 -4.59 0.36 3.46
N PRO A 164 -5.87 0.65 3.74
CA PRO A 164 -6.98 0.17 2.91
C PRO A 164 -6.95 0.63 1.45
N ASP A 165 -6.55 1.88 1.19
CA ASP A 165 -6.39 2.44 -0.16
C ASP A 165 -5.28 1.73 -0.93
N ILE A 166 -4.18 1.39 -0.26
CA ILE A 166 -3.08 0.62 -0.86
C ILE A 166 -3.51 -0.81 -1.17
N ASN A 167 -4.31 -1.46 -0.31
CA ASN A 167 -4.83 -2.80 -0.62
C ASN A 167 -5.72 -2.79 -1.87
N ARG A 168 -6.57 -1.77 -2.03
CA ARG A 168 -7.40 -1.60 -3.23
C ARG A 168 -6.56 -1.31 -4.47
N TRP A 169 -5.50 -0.50 -4.33
CA TRP A 169 -4.53 -0.27 -5.40
C TRP A 169 -3.87 -1.57 -5.85
N ILE A 170 -3.34 -2.37 -4.92
CA ILE A 170 -2.71 -3.66 -5.27
C ILE A 170 -3.73 -4.65 -5.84
N ASN A 171 -4.99 -4.61 -5.39
CA ASN A 171 -6.05 -5.41 -5.99
C ASN A 171 -6.29 -5.04 -7.47
N LEU A 172 -6.29 -3.75 -7.81
CA LEU A 172 -6.37 -3.30 -9.20
C LEU A 172 -5.20 -3.85 -10.03
N LEU A 173 -3.98 -3.80 -9.48
CA LEU A 173 -2.81 -4.39 -10.14
C LEU A 173 -2.98 -5.90 -10.36
N GLU A 174 -3.38 -6.66 -9.33
CA GLU A 174 -3.62 -8.11 -9.42
C GLU A 174 -4.70 -8.48 -10.44
N LYS A 175 -5.78 -7.69 -10.51
CA LYS A 175 -6.91 -7.93 -11.43
C LYS A 175 -6.62 -7.53 -12.86
N SER A 176 -5.61 -6.70 -13.07
CA SER A 176 -5.12 -6.32 -14.39
C SER A 176 -4.13 -7.35 -14.95
N THR A 177 -3.58 -7.09 -16.12
CA THR A 177 -2.49 -7.89 -16.69
C THR A 177 -1.11 -7.50 -16.13
N VAL A 178 -1.04 -6.48 -15.27
CA VAL A 178 0.20 -5.94 -14.67
C VAL A 178 0.96 -7.00 -13.87
N PRO A 179 2.25 -7.21 -14.15
CA PRO A 179 3.05 -8.18 -13.41
C PRO A 179 3.29 -7.67 -11.99
N LEU A 180 2.90 -8.50 -11.02
CA LEU A 180 3.24 -8.30 -9.62
C LEU A 180 4.55 -9.02 -9.29
N PRO A 181 5.40 -8.44 -8.42
CA PRO A 181 6.58 -9.14 -7.91
C PRO A 181 6.22 -10.40 -7.13
N ASP A 182 7.08 -11.43 -7.19
CA ASP A 182 6.84 -12.74 -6.54
C ASP A 182 6.71 -12.68 -5.01
N TYR A 183 7.19 -11.60 -4.39
CA TYR A 183 7.08 -11.40 -2.94
C TYR A 183 5.71 -10.86 -2.50
N VAL A 184 4.85 -10.46 -3.45
CA VAL A 184 3.51 -9.97 -3.14
C VAL A 184 2.59 -11.17 -2.91
N SER A 185 1.91 -11.19 -1.76
CA SER A 185 0.96 -12.25 -1.43
C SER A 185 -0.38 -11.70 -0.96
N LYS A 186 -1.45 -12.41 -1.30
CA LYS A 186 -2.81 -12.08 -0.88
C LYS A 186 -3.14 -12.76 0.44
N ILE A 187 -3.47 -11.96 1.46
CA ILE A 187 -3.79 -12.44 2.81
C ILE A 187 -5.26 -12.87 2.83
N GLY A 188 -5.51 -14.12 3.24
CA GLY A 188 -6.86 -14.66 3.42
C GLY A 188 -7.24 -15.79 2.45
N GLU A 189 -6.52 -15.99 1.35
CA GLU A 189 -6.71 -17.19 0.48
C GLU A 189 -6.13 -18.47 1.11
N VAL A 190 -5.19 -18.33 2.03
CA VAL A 190 -4.56 -19.46 2.74
C VAL A 190 -5.59 -20.22 3.59
N TYR A 191 -6.57 -19.55 4.20
CA TYR A 191 -7.59 -20.25 4.99
C TYR A 191 -8.57 -21.04 4.13
N ALA A 192 -8.89 -20.58 2.92
CA ALA A 192 -9.78 -21.33 2.03
C ALA A 192 -9.10 -22.62 1.54
N LYS A 193 -7.86 -22.58 1.07
CA LYS A 193 -7.16 -23.80 0.61
C LYS A 193 -6.90 -24.79 1.75
N THR A 194 -6.54 -24.33 2.94
CA THR A 194 -6.30 -25.21 4.10
C THR A 194 -7.61 -25.81 4.65
N LEU A 195 -8.73 -25.08 4.61
CA LEU A 195 -10.06 -25.63 4.96
C LEU A 195 -10.57 -26.65 3.93
N TRP A 196 -10.39 -26.38 2.64
CA TRP A 196 -10.78 -27.33 1.57
C TRP A 196 -9.92 -28.60 1.55
N MET A 197 -8.61 -28.50 1.83
CA MET A 197 -7.74 -29.68 1.95
C MET A 197 -8.04 -30.47 3.25
N GLY A 198 -8.27 -29.79 4.37
CA GLY A 198 -8.62 -30.45 5.65
C GLY A 198 -10.00 -31.12 5.67
N GLN A 199 -10.97 -30.64 4.89
CA GLN A 199 -12.30 -31.26 4.77
C GLN A 199 -12.33 -32.46 3.82
N ASN A 200 -11.47 -32.49 2.79
CA ASN A 200 -11.38 -33.62 1.85
C ASN A 200 -10.60 -34.82 2.41
N GLU A 201 -9.69 -34.62 3.36
CA GLU A 201 -9.01 -35.73 4.03
C GLU A 201 -9.88 -36.40 5.11
N GLN A 202 -10.75 -35.64 5.79
CA GLN A 202 -11.67 -36.22 6.79
C GLN A 202 -12.85 -36.98 6.18
N SER A 203 -13.25 -36.67 4.94
CA SER A 203 -14.33 -37.37 4.25
C SER A 203 -13.89 -38.65 3.54
N ALA A 204 -12.59 -38.89 3.37
CA ALA A 204 -12.04 -40.13 2.80
C ALA A 204 -11.85 -41.27 3.81
N ILE A 205 -11.94 -41.00 5.12
CA ILE A 205 -11.66 -42.00 6.18
C ILE A 205 -12.94 -42.70 6.70
N CYS A 206 -14.13 -42.17 6.39
CA CYS A 206 -15.42 -42.76 6.84
C CYS A 206 -16.15 -43.58 5.77
N SER A 207 -15.45 -44.19 4.82
CA SER A 207 -16.08 -45.02 3.78
C SER A 207 -15.23 -46.23 3.41
N LEU A 208 -14.95 -47.09 4.38
CA LEU A 208 -14.64 -48.49 4.12
C LEU A 208 -15.47 -49.37 5.08
N PRO A 209 -16.11 -50.44 4.56
CA PRO A 209 -17.15 -51.21 5.25
C PRO A 209 -16.65 -52.05 6.43
#